data_AF-A0A956EIS4-F1
#
_entry.id   AF-A0A956EIS4-F1
#
_cell.length_a   1.000
_cell.length_b   1.000
_cell.length_c   1.000
_cell.angle_alpha   90.00
_cell.angle_beta   90.00
_cell.angle_gamma   90.00
#
_symmetry.space_group_name_H-M   'P 1'
#
loop_
_entity.id
_entity.type
_entity.pdbx_description
1 polymer ?
#
loop_
_entity_poly.entity_id
_entity_poly.type
_entity_poly.pdbx_seq_one_letter_code
_entity_poly.pdbx_strand_id
1 'polypeptide(L)' 'MPRAHALLLESIHVSAHEELTRSGVAVHTHNGGMVDTQLIEALRALPGDVPLMVGIRSKTRVTAAVFEA' A
#
# COMPACT_ATOMS: atom_id res chain seq x y z
N MET A 1 11.56 14.71 0.70
CA MET A 1 10.49 13.89 0.08
C MET A 1 10.65 12.46 0.55
N PRO A 2 9.56 11.69 0.72
CA PRO A 2 9.67 10.29 1.12
C PRO A 2 10.43 9.49 0.06
N ARG A 3 11.18 8.46 0.47
CA ARG A 3 11.94 7.61 -0.46
C ARG A 3 11.11 6.51 -1.12
N ALA A 4 9.89 6.30 -0.62
CA ALA A 4 8.91 5.35 -1.12
C ALA A 4 7.53 5.68 -0.51
N HIS A 5 6.46 5.17 -1.12
CA HIS A 5 5.11 5.18 -0.59
C HIS A 5 4.64 3.76 -0.28
N ALA A 6 3.96 3.56 0.85
CA ALA A 6 3.42 2.26 1.24
C ALA A 6 1.91 2.34 1.50
N LEU A 7 1.12 1.49 0.85
CA LEU A 7 -0.30 1.27 1.16
C LEU A 7 -0.44 -0.01 2.01
N LEU A 8 -0.86 0.15 3.27
CA LEU A 8 -1.09 -0.95 4.20
C LEU A 8 -2.59 -1.20 4.37
N LEU A 9 -3.04 -2.39 3.99
CA LEU A 9 -4.44 -2.81 4.03
C LEU A 9 -4.73 -3.71 5.23
N GLU A 10 -6.02 -4.02 5.46
CA GLU A 10 -6.47 -5.04 6.41
C GLU A 10 -6.01 -4.83 7.86
N SER A 11 -5.86 -3.56 8.25
CA SER A 11 -5.43 -3.15 9.58
C SER A 11 -4.14 -3.86 9.99
N ILE A 12 -3.13 -3.83 9.09
CA ILE A 12 -1.76 -4.21 9.44
C ILE A 12 -1.33 -3.46 10.71
N HIS A 13 -0.62 -4.17 11.58
CA HIS A 13 -0.27 -3.70 12.91
C HIS A 13 0.47 -2.35 12.88
N VAL A 14 0.18 -1.48 13.86
CA VAL A 14 0.71 -0.11 13.95
C VAL A 14 2.24 -0.06 13.95
N SER A 15 2.91 -1.08 14.50
CA SER A 15 4.38 -1.14 14.49
C SER A 15 4.98 -1.14 13.08
N ALA A 16 4.29 -1.69 12.08
CA ALA A 16 4.75 -1.63 10.69
C ALA A 16 4.68 -0.20 10.13
N HIS A 17 3.62 0.55 10.46
CA HIS A 17 3.49 1.96 10.11
C HIS A 17 4.61 2.78 10.74
N GLU A 18 4.88 2.58 12.03
CA GLU A 18 5.92 3.29 12.77
C GLU A 18 7.31 3.02 12.20
N GLU A 19 7.63 1.75 11.90
CA GLU A 19 8.94 1.37 11.38
C GLU A 19 9.18 1.87 9.95
N LEU A 20 8.17 1.79 9.08
CA LEU A 20 8.24 2.31 7.72
C LEU A 20 8.38 3.84 7.72
N THR A 21 7.61 4.53 8.58
CA THR A 21 7.70 6.00 8.72
C THR A 21 9.06 6.42 9.26
N ARG A 22 9.60 5.74 10.28
CA ARG A 22 10.97 5.97 10.79
C ARG A 22 12.02 5.77 9.71
N SER A 23 11.75 4.83 8.82
CA SER A 23 12.54 4.55 7.63
C SER A 23 12.35 5.56 6.50
N GLY A 24 11.59 6.65 6.65
CA GLY A 24 11.40 7.67 5.61
C GLY A 24 10.46 7.25 4.47
N VAL A 25 9.61 6.25 4.70
CA VAL A 25 8.52 5.84 3.80
C VAL A 25 7.25 6.60 4.18
N ALA A 26 6.53 7.14 3.21
CA ALA A 26 5.20 7.71 3.44
C ALA A 26 4.17 6.58 3.49
N VAL A 27 3.51 6.42 4.64
CA VAL A 27 2.59 5.30 4.89
C VAL A 27 1.13 5.75 4.80
N HIS A 28 0.36 5.03 4.02
CA HIS A 28 -1.08 5.17 3.82
C HIS A 28 -1.76 3.90 4.34
N THR A 29 -2.83 4.02 5.12
CA THR A 29 -3.49 2.87 5.76
C THR A 29 -4.96 2.81 5.40
N HIS A 30 -5.48 1.60 5.20
CA HIS A 30 -6.90 1.35 5.02
C HIS A 30 -7.37 0.16 5.86
N ASN A 31 -8.52 0.33 6.52
CA ASN A 31 -9.15 -0.72 7.31
C ASN A 31 -10.01 -1.59 6.40
N GLY A 32 -9.54 -2.80 6.10
CA GLY A 32 -10.26 -3.77 5.26
C GLY A 32 -9.44 -4.23 4.08
N GLY A 33 -9.97 -5.25 3.39
CA GLY A 33 -9.40 -5.72 2.13
C GLY A 33 -9.96 -4.93 0.96
N MET A 34 -9.23 -4.92 -0.15
CA MET A 34 -9.66 -4.32 -1.41
C MET A 34 -9.80 -5.40 -2.48
N VAL A 35 -10.75 -5.22 -3.39
CA VAL A 35 -10.76 -5.97 -4.67
C VAL A 35 -9.82 -5.31 -5.67
N ASP A 36 -9.46 -6.01 -6.75
CA ASP A 36 -8.46 -5.56 -7.74
C ASP A 36 -8.68 -4.13 -8.23
N THR A 37 -9.91 -3.76 -8.62
CA THR A 37 -10.21 -2.41 -9.14
C THR A 37 -9.97 -1.32 -8.09
N GLN A 38 -10.40 -1.56 -6.85
CA GLN A 38 -10.18 -0.63 -5.74
C GLN A 38 -8.69 -0.50 -5.41
N LEU A 39 -7.95 -1.62 -5.45
CA LEU A 39 -6.51 -1.62 -5.20
C LEU A 39 -5.75 -0.85 -6.28
N ILE A 40 -6.08 -1.06 -7.56
CA ILE A 40 -5.49 -0.34 -8.69
C ILE A 40 -5.74 1.17 -8.56
N GLU A 41 -6.98 1.57 -8.27
CA GLU A 41 -7.34 2.98 -8.07
C GLU A 41 -6.57 3.60 -6.90
N ALA A 42 -6.47 2.88 -5.77
CA ALA A 42 -5.73 3.33 -4.61
C ALA A 42 -4.23 3.51 -4.90
N LEU A 43 -3.61 2.61 -5.69
CA LEU A 43 -2.20 2.71 -6.06
C LEU A 43 -1.92 3.85 -7.03
N ARG A 44 -2.79 4.07 -8.02
CA ARG A 44 -2.67 5.19 -8.97
C ARG A 44 -2.87 6.56 -8.32
N ALA A 45 -3.57 6.62 -7.19
CA ALA A 45 -3.74 7.85 -6.43
C ALA A 45 -2.49 8.24 -5.61
N LEU A 46 -1.52 7.33 -5.45
CA LEU A 46 -0.27 7.60 -4.76
C LEU A 46 0.77 8.22 -5.72
N PRO A 47 1.71 9.02 -5.21
CA PRO A 47 2.80 9.55 -6.03
C PRO A 47 3.61 8.41 -6.66
N GLY A 48 3.77 8.46 -7.99
CA GLY A 48 4.47 7.45 -8.79
C GLY A 48 5.90 7.82 -9.17
N ASP A 49 6.48 8.86 -8.55
CA ASP A 49 7.85 9.32 -8.78
C ASP A 49 8.90 8.54 -7.99
N VAL A 50 8.46 7.77 -6.99
CA VAL A 50 9.27 6.90 -6.14
C VAL A 50 8.63 5.52 -5.99
N PRO A 51 9.36 4.49 -5.52
CA PRO A 51 8.81 3.14 -5.38
C PRO A 51 7.51 3.08 -4.55
N LEU A 52 6.58 2.24 -5.01
CA LEU A 52 5.33 1.93 -4.33
C LEU A 52 5.40 0.53 -3.70
N MET A 53 4.95 0.42 -2.46
CA MET A 53 4.86 -0.83 -1.70
C MET A 53 3.41 -1.08 -1.29
N VAL A 54 2.97 -2.33 -1.35
CA VAL A 54 1.64 -2.76 -0.87
C VAL A 54 1.82 -3.80 0.22
N GLY A 55 1.30 -3.50 1.41
CA GLY A 55 1.16 -4.46 2.49
C GLY A 55 -0.27 -4.98 2.53
N ILE A 56 -0.45 -6.29 2.37
CA ILE A 56 -1.76 -6.96 2.44
C ILE A 56 -1.79 -8.04 3.53
N ARG A 57 -3.00 -8.53 3.83
CA ARG A 57 -3.20 -9.77 4.57
C ARG A 57 -4.04 -10.73 3.72
N SER A 58 -4.94 -11.50 4.32
CA SER A 58 -5.60 -12.63 3.66
C SER A 58 -6.85 -12.28 2.86
N LYS A 59 -7.43 -11.09 3.03
CA LYS A 59 -8.67 -10.68 2.35
C LYS A 59 -8.41 -10.00 1.01
N THR A 60 -7.25 -9.39 0.83
CA THR A 60 -6.84 -8.78 -0.44
C THR A 60 -6.08 -9.80 -1.27
N ARG A 61 -6.44 -9.95 -2.54
CA ARG A 61 -5.68 -10.78 -3.49
C ARG A 61 -4.97 -9.85 -4.46
N VAL A 62 -3.66 -10.00 -4.58
CA VAL A 62 -2.90 -9.31 -5.63
C VAL A 62 -2.85 -10.23 -6.84
N THR A 63 -3.63 -9.88 -7.87
CA THR A 63 -3.64 -10.60 -9.15
C THR A 63 -2.66 -9.97 -10.13
N ALA A 64 -2.48 -10.62 -11.30
CA ALA A 64 -1.68 -10.06 -12.39
C ALA A 64 -2.19 -8.68 -12.83
N ALA A 65 -3.50 -8.45 -12.81
CA ALA A 65 -4.09 -7.16 -13.21
C ALA A 65 -3.59 -5.99 -12.35
N VAL A 66 -3.21 -6.22 -11.10
CA VAL A 66 -2.69 -5.18 -10.20
C VAL A 66 -1.26 -4.77 -10.56
N PHE A 67 -0.44 -5.71 -11.07
CA PHE A 67 0.94 -5.42 -11.47
C PHE A 67 1.04 -4.75 -12.85
N GLU A 68 0.08 -5.01 -13.74
CA GLU A 68 0.06 -4.50 -15.12
C GLU A 68 -0.65 -3.14 -15.27
N ALA A 69 -1.27 -2.63 -14.19
CA ALA A 69 -2.09 -1.42 -14.20
C ALA A 69 -1.29 -0.14 -13.92
#